data_AF-A0A0J7YUT0-F1
#
_entry.id   AF-A0A0J7YUT0-F1
#
_cell.length_a   1.000
_cell.length_b   1.000
_cell.length_c   1.000
_cell.angle_alpha   90.00
_cell.angle_beta   90.00
_cell.angle_gamma   90.00
#
_symmetry.space_group_name_H-M   'P 1'
#
loop_
_entity.id
_entity.type
_entity.pdbx_description
1 polymer ?
#
loop_
_entity_poly.entity_id
_entity_poly.type
_entity_poly.pdbx_seq_one_letter_code
_entity_poly.pdbx_strand_id
1 'polypeptide(L)'
;VTLWSPHWAYGKYDLRKLKDPEGAWGKGEQIHTVAKKDFGQEFPELSGWLKNFKLTEEQLASLEVEIQKGGAGNEKESARRWMDAHPGIEDELAPVAG
;
A
#
# COMPACT_ATOMS: atom_id res chain seq x y z
N VAL A 1 16.05 4.80 -15.12
CA VAL A 1 15.31 5.07 -13.86
C VAL A 1 15.40 3.82 -13.00
N THR A 2 15.76 3.97 -11.73
CA THR A 2 15.64 2.91 -10.72
C THR A 2 14.17 2.80 -10.31
N LEU A 3 13.67 1.58 -10.15
CA LEU A 3 12.25 1.29 -9.86
C LEU A 3 12.14 0.32 -8.68
N TRP A 4 10.98 0.28 -8.03
CA TRP A 4 10.68 -0.60 -6.90
C TRP A 4 9.35 -1.32 -7.12
N SER A 5 9.07 -2.35 -6.30
CA SER A 5 7.76 -2.97 -6.25
C SER A 5 7.23 -2.98 -4.81
N PRO A 6 5.92 -2.83 -4.61
CA PRO A 6 4.88 -2.54 -5.62
C PRO A 6 5.02 -1.15 -6.26
N HIS A 7 4.67 -1.02 -7.54
CA HIS A 7 4.63 0.27 -8.25
C HIS A 7 3.70 0.25 -9.47
N TRP A 8 2.91 1.31 -9.70
CA TRP A 8 1.93 1.41 -10.81
C TRP A 8 2.50 1.15 -12.21
N ALA A 9 3.78 1.45 -12.44
CA ALA A 9 4.41 1.31 -13.76
C ALA A 9 4.42 -0.15 -14.25
N TYR A 10 4.48 -1.12 -13.34
CA TYR A 10 4.38 -2.55 -13.68
C TYR A 10 2.99 -2.96 -14.16
N GLY A 11 1.94 -2.21 -13.78
CA GLY A 11 0.58 -2.43 -14.29
C GLY A 11 0.29 -1.69 -15.60
N LYS A 12 1.06 -0.64 -15.92
CA LYS A 12 0.86 0.18 -17.13
C LYS A 12 1.72 -0.28 -18.31
N TYR A 13 2.92 -0.78 -18.05
CA TYR A 13 3.91 -1.11 -19.07
C TYR A 13 4.41 -2.55 -18.87
N ASP A 14 4.85 -3.18 -19.96
CA ASP A 14 5.50 -4.50 -19.91
C ASP A 14 6.95 -4.36 -19.42
N LEU A 15 7.12 -4.38 -18.09
CA LEU A 15 8.40 -4.23 -17.42
C LEU A 15 8.85 -5.54 -16.78
N ARG A 16 10.17 -5.80 -16.83
CA ARG A 16 10.81 -6.95 -16.18
C ARG A 16 11.87 -6.51 -15.19
N LYS A 17 11.94 -7.19 -14.04
CA LYS A 17 13.05 -7.03 -13.07
C LYS A 17 14.30 -7.69 -13.67
N LEU A 18 15.44 -6.99 -13.64
CA LEU A 18 16.73 -7.54 -14.06
C LEU A 18 17.25 -8.52 -13.01
N LYS A 19 18.07 -9.48 -13.42
CA LYS A 19 18.78 -10.36 -12.48
C LYS A 19 19.79 -9.55 -11.68
N ASP A 20 19.90 -9.85 -10.40
CA ASP A 20 20.89 -9.26 -9.48
C ASP A 20 21.89 -10.36 -9.04
N PRO A 21 22.91 -10.67 -9.85
CA PRO A 21 23.83 -11.77 -9.56
C PRO A 21 24.76 -11.48 -8.37
N GLU A 22 25.03 -10.22 -8.09
CA GLU A 22 25.88 -9.79 -6.97
C GLU A 22 25.09 -9.54 -5.68
N GLY A 23 23.76 -9.59 -5.74
CA GLY A 23 22.88 -9.38 -4.59
C GLY A 23 22.93 -7.95 -4.04
N ALA A 24 23.28 -6.96 -4.87
CA ALA A 24 23.45 -5.58 -4.46
C ALA A 24 22.17 -4.93 -3.93
N TRP A 25 20.99 -5.45 -4.31
CA TRP A 25 19.68 -4.93 -3.91
C TRP A 25 19.11 -5.62 -2.67
N GLY A 26 19.80 -6.62 -2.12
CA GLY A 26 19.28 -7.45 -1.04
C GLY A 26 18.22 -8.45 -1.49
N LYS A 27 17.47 -9.02 -0.54
CA LYS A 27 16.48 -10.07 -0.80
C LYS A 27 15.05 -9.55 -1.00
N GLY A 28 14.81 -8.28 -0.69
CA GLY A 28 13.50 -7.66 -0.65
C GLY A 28 13.37 -6.75 0.58
N GLU A 29 12.56 -5.70 0.42
CA GLU A 29 12.33 -4.68 1.44
C GLU A 29 10.94 -4.84 2.07
N GLN A 30 10.71 -4.15 3.19
CA GLN A 30 9.42 -4.13 3.87
C GLN A 30 8.94 -2.69 4.06
N ILE A 31 7.62 -2.49 3.98
CA ILE A 31 6.97 -1.24 4.34
C ILE A 31 6.56 -1.33 5.80
N HIS A 32 7.00 -0.37 6.61
CA HIS A 32 6.73 -0.33 8.05
C HIS A 32 5.92 0.90 8.44
N THR A 33 4.89 0.69 9.25
CA THR A 33 4.18 1.77 9.94
C THR A 33 4.93 2.12 11.22
N VAL A 34 5.31 3.38 11.38
CA VAL A 34 6.00 3.90 12.56
C VAL A 34 5.17 5.02 13.20
N ALA A 35 5.19 5.10 14.53
CA ALA A 35 4.46 6.11 15.30
C ALA A 35 5.30 6.58 16.50
N LYS A 36 4.91 7.70 17.12
CA LYS A 36 5.53 8.16 18.37
C LYS A 36 5.35 7.12 19.48
N LYS A 37 6.27 7.10 20.46
CA LYS A 37 6.33 6.07 21.51
C LYS A 37 4.99 5.84 22.23
N ASP A 38 4.29 6.92 22.56
CA ASP A 38 3.07 6.87 23.36
C ASP A 38 1.79 6.75 22.50
N PHE A 39 1.91 6.69 21.17
CA PHE A 39 0.77 6.67 20.24
C PHE A 39 -0.19 5.52 20.51
N GLY A 40 0.35 4.33 20.77
CA GLY A 40 -0.49 3.15 21.03
C GLY A 40 -1.29 3.23 22.33
N GLN A 41 -0.83 4.05 23.29
CA GLN A 41 -1.55 4.29 24.55
C GLN A 41 -2.58 5.41 24.37
N GLU A 42 -2.22 6.48 23.66
CA GLU A 42 -3.12 7.60 23.39
C GLU A 42 -4.26 7.22 22.42
N PHE A 43 -3.98 6.36 21.45
CA PHE A 43 -4.92 5.98 20.38
C PHE A 43 -4.94 4.46 20.16
N PRO A 44 -5.46 3.67 21.12
CA PRO A 44 -5.43 2.22 21.06
C PRO A 44 -6.19 1.65 19.84
N GLU A 45 -7.31 2.26 19.46
CA GLU A 45 -8.10 1.85 18.29
C GLU A 45 -7.33 2.08 16.98
N LEU A 46 -6.85 3.31 16.76
CA LEU A 46 -6.04 3.64 15.57
C LEU A 46 -4.75 2.81 15.51
N SER A 47 -4.15 2.51 16.66
CA SER A 47 -2.99 1.61 16.76
C SER A 47 -3.33 0.20 16.29
N GLY A 48 -4.54 -0.28 16.57
CA GLY A 48 -5.08 -1.52 16.02
C GLY A 48 -5.17 -1.47 14.49
N TRP A 49 -5.81 -0.43 13.94
CA TRP A 49 -5.95 -0.25 12.50
C TRP A 49 -4.57 -0.18 11.80
N LEU A 50 -3.64 0.63 12.32
CA LEU A 50 -2.30 0.78 11.75
C LEU A 50 -1.45 -0.50 11.82
N LYS A 51 -1.70 -1.38 12.81
CA LYS A 51 -1.06 -2.71 12.89
C LYS A 51 -1.65 -3.70 11.88
N ASN A 52 -2.95 -3.59 11.62
CA ASN A 52 -3.66 -4.41 10.66
C ASN A 52 -3.46 -3.92 9.21
N PHE A 53 -3.07 -2.66 9.02
CA PHE A 53 -2.84 -2.07 7.72
C PHE A 53 -1.73 -2.80 6.95
N LYS A 54 -2.14 -3.75 6.12
CA LYS A 54 -1.28 -4.55 5.25
C LYS A 54 -1.99 -4.75 3.93
N LEU A 55 -1.27 -4.48 2.84
CA LEU A 55 -1.71 -4.78 1.49
C LEU A 55 -0.69 -5.73 0.87
N THR A 56 -1.18 -6.68 0.09
CA THR A 56 -0.34 -7.47 -0.81
C THR A 56 0.31 -6.57 -1.87
N GLU A 57 1.38 -7.04 -2.51
CA GLU A 57 2.02 -6.31 -3.63
C GLU A 57 1.00 -5.99 -4.73
N GLU A 58 0.09 -6.92 -5.03
CA GLU A 58 -0.97 -6.77 -6.04
C GLU A 58 -2.02 -5.72 -5.63
N GLN A 59 -2.45 -5.73 -4.37
CA GLN A 59 -3.39 -4.73 -3.86
C GLN A 59 -2.78 -3.33 -3.88
N LEU A 60 -1.55 -3.17 -3.38
CA LEU A 60 -0.91 -1.85 -3.35
C LEU A 60 -0.58 -1.36 -4.77
N ALA A 61 -0.12 -2.24 -5.67
CA ALA A 61 0.13 -1.85 -7.06
C ALA A 61 -1.16 -1.45 -7.80
N SER A 62 -2.28 -2.16 -7.59
CA SER A 62 -3.56 -1.80 -8.20
C SER A 62 -4.15 -0.51 -7.62
N LEU A 63 -3.95 -0.24 -6.33
CA LEU A 63 -4.32 1.03 -5.70
C LEU A 63 -3.53 2.19 -6.33
N GLU A 64 -2.21 2.05 -6.49
CA GLU A 64 -1.41 3.08 -7.15
C GLU A 64 -1.82 3.31 -8.61
N VAL A 65 -2.22 2.26 -9.33
CA VAL A 65 -2.76 2.38 -10.69
C VAL A 65 -4.04 3.22 -10.70
N GLU A 66 -4.98 2.98 -9.79
CA GLU A 66 -6.21 3.78 -9.69
C GLU A 66 -5.92 5.24 -9.33
N ILE A 67 -4.99 5.48 -8.40
CA ILE A 67 -4.53 6.85 -8.05
C ILE A 67 -3.95 7.55 -9.29
N GLN A 68 -3.10 6.86 -10.07
CA GLN A 68 -2.53 7.43 -11.30
C GLN A 68 -3.57 7.72 -12.37
N LYS A 69 -4.60 6.88 -12.51
CA LYS A 69 -5.71 7.13 -13.45
C LYS A 69 -6.53 8.35 -13.06
N GLY A 70 -6.74 8.59 -11.76
CA GLY A 70 -7.47 9.75 -11.27
C GLY A 70 -6.74 11.08 -11.47
N GLY A 71 -5.42 11.05 -11.54
CA GLY A 71 -4.60 12.25 -11.67
C GLY A 71 -4.46 13.02 -10.34
N ALA A 72 -3.52 13.96 -10.34
CA ALA A 72 -3.18 14.74 -9.15
C ALA A 72 -4.39 15.53 -8.62
N GLY A 73 -4.61 15.46 -7.30
CA GLY A 73 -5.72 16.10 -6.60
C GLY A 73 -6.96 15.21 -6.43
N ASN A 74 -7.01 14.06 -7.09
CA ASN A 74 -8.15 13.11 -7.02
C ASN A 74 -7.79 11.82 -6.26
N GLU A 75 -6.77 11.85 -5.40
CA GLU A 75 -6.24 10.65 -4.72
C GLU A 75 -7.29 10.02 -3.81
N LYS A 76 -8.06 10.83 -3.07
CA LYS A 76 -9.13 10.34 -2.19
C LYS A 76 -10.24 9.64 -2.95
N GLU A 77 -10.70 10.24 -4.05
CA GLU A 77 -11.74 9.64 -4.89
C GLU A 77 -11.24 8.35 -5.55
N SER A 78 -9.98 8.33 -5.97
CA SER A 78 -9.36 7.14 -6.58
C SER A 78 -9.18 6.00 -5.57
N ALA A 79 -8.73 6.31 -4.35
CA ALA A 79 -8.68 5.34 -3.27
C ALA A 79 -10.09 4.83 -2.93
N ARG A 80 -11.11 5.69 -2.92
CA ARG A 80 -12.50 5.27 -2.70
C ARG A 80 -13.00 4.33 -3.80
N ARG A 81 -12.79 4.67 -5.07
CA ARG A 81 -13.11 3.78 -6.20
C ARG A 81 -12.41 2.42 -6.09
N TRP A 82 -11.15 2.42 -5.67
CA TRP A 82 -10.42 1.19 -5.45
C TRP A 82 -11.03 0.36 -4.30
N MET A 83 -11.37 0.99 -3.18
CA MET A 83 -12.05 0.31 -2.06
C MET A 83 -13.42 -0.24 -2.44
N ASP A 84 -14.21 0.49 -3.22
CA ASP A 84 -15.51 0.03 -3.72
C ASP A 84 -15.39 -1.23 -4.61
N ALA A 85 -14.24 -1.42 -5.27
CA ALA A 85 -13.92 -2.61 -6.06
C ALA A 85 -13.30 -3.76 -5.24
N HIS A 86 -12.98 -3.54 -3.96
CA HIS A 86 -12.38 -4.51 -3.04
C HIS A 86 -13.24 -4.64 -1.77
N PRO A 87 -14.43 -5.27 -1.86
CA PRO A 87 -15.35 -5.37 -0.74
C PRO A 87 -14.70 -6.09 0.46
N GLY A 88 -14.90 -5.54 1.66
CA GLY A 88 -14.33 -6.06 2.91
C GLY A 88 -12.93 -5.54 3.26
N ILE A 89 -12.27 -4.79 2.35
CA ILE A 89 -10.96 -4.22 2.65
C ILE A 89 -11.01 -3.21 3.80
N GLU A 90 -12.11 -2.45 3.92
CA GLU A 90 -12.30 -1.49 5.02
C GLU A 90 -12.43 -2.22 6.37
N ASP A 91 -13.14 -3.34 6.40
CA ASP A 91 -13.31 -4.17 7.61
C ASP A 91 -12.00 -4.83 8.04
N GLU A 92 -11.12 -5.15 7.09
CA GLU A 92 -9.79 -5.70 7.38
C GLU A 92 -8.82 -4.63 7.91
N LEU A 93 -8.78 -3.47 7.26
CA LEU A 93 -7.80 -2.42 7.56
C LEU A 93 -8.20 -1.54 8.75
N ALA A 94 -9.48 -1.26 8.90
CA ALA A 94 -10.01 -0.34 9.91
C ALA A 94 -11.31 -0.89 10.54
N PRO A 95 -11.28 -2.07 11.18
CA PRO A 95 -12.45 -2.62 11.84
C PRO A 95 -12.91 -1.69 12.96
N VAL A 96 -14.15 -1.20 12.85
CA VAL A 96 -14.82 -0.50 13.96
C VAL A 96 -15.51 -1.54 14.84
N ALA A 97 -15.23 -1.49 16.14
CA ALA A 97 -16.02 -2.26 17.10
C ALA A 97 -17.43 -1.63 17.14
N GLY A 98 -18.44 -2.38 16.71
CA GLY A 98 -19.84 -2.00 16.83
C GLY A 98 -20.33 -1.99 18.28
#